data_AF-A0A7X3VWU0-F1
#
_entry.id   AF-A0A7X3VWU0-F1
#
_cell.length_a   1.000
_cell.length_b   1.000
_cell.length_c   1.000
_cell.angle_alpha   90.00
_cell.angle_beta   90.00
_cell.angle_gamma   90.00
#
_symmetry.space_group_name_H-M   'P 1'
#
loop_
_entity.id
_entity.type
_entity.pdbx_description
1 polymer ?
#
loop_
_entity_poly.entity_id
_entity_poly.type
_entity_poly.pdbx_seq_one_letter_code
_entity_poly.pdbx_strand_id
1 'polypeptide(L)'
;MPARIFILSILIIGLAFLIVPAARYLIWGPDLDVEPVIIPDDSETGENRELEIVRLLGKDAIPAILEPEFVSVSEADQWMSPEEGVLGVSIGGKDRAYPVSMLSRHEIVNDVVGGEPVAVTW
;
A
#
# COMPACT_ATOMS: atom_id res chain seq x y z
N MET A 1 -32.07 -33.33 -29.28
CA MET A 1 -32.61 -32.45 -28.22
C MET A 1 -31.65 -32.08 -27.08
N PRO A 2 -30.65 -32.88 -26.63
CA PRO A 2 -29.88 -32.53 -25.41
C PRO A 2 -28.81 -31.44 -25.59
N ALA A 3 -28.22 -31.30 -26.79
CA ALA A 3 -27.13 -30.34 -27.03
C ALA A 3 -27.57 -28.87 -26.92
N ARG A 4 -28.82 -28.55 -27.24
CA ARG A 4 -29.36 -27.17 -27.14
C ARG A 4 -29.55 -26.72 -25.69
N ILE A 5 -29.96 -27.62 -24.81
CA ILE A 5 -30.11 -27.34 -23.38
C ILE A 5 -28.72 -27.11 -22.75
N PHE A 6 -27.74 -27.94 -23.13
CA PHE A 6 -26.37 -27.83 -22.65
C PHE A 6 -25.71 -26.49 -23.03
N ILE A 7 -25.91 -26.04 -24.27
CA ILE A 7 -25.39 -24.74 -24.75
C ILE A 7 -26.08 -23.58 -24.01
N LEU A 8 -27.40 -23.66 -23.79
CA LEU A 8 -28.14 -22.63 -23.06
C LEU A 8 -27.67 -22.51 -21.61
N SER A 9 -27.40 -23.63 -20.94
CA SER A 9 -26.85 -23.66 -19.57
C SER A 9 -25.48 -22.99 -19.48
N ILE A 10 -24.57 -23.28 -20.42
CA ILE A 10 -23.24 -22.65 -20.46
C ILE A 10 -23.36 -21.14 -20.68
N LEU A 11 -24.29 -20.70 -21.54
CA LEU A 11 -24.49 -19.30 -21.85
C LEU A 11 -25.09 -18.52 -20.66
N ILE A 12 -26.01 -19.13 -19.91
CA ILE A 12 -26.57 -18.57 -18.68
C ILE A 12 -25.51 -18.47 -17.60
N ILE A 13 -24.69 -19.51 -17.41
CA ILE A 13 -23.60 -19.50 -16.43
C ILE A 13 -22.58 -18.42 -16.80
N GLY A 14 -22.16 -18.35 -18.06
CA GLY A 14 -21.24 -17.32 -18.54
C GLY A 14 -21.79 -15.90 -18.38
N LEU A 15 -23.09 -15.70 -18.64
CA LEU A 15 -23.74 -14.41 -18.42
C LEU A 15 -23.83 -14.05 -16.93
N ALA A 16 -24.10 -15.02 -16.06
CA ALA A 16 -24.07 -14.81 -14.61
C ALA A 16 -22.67 -14.41 -14.12
N PHE A 17 -21.59 -15.01 -14.64
CA PHE A 17 -20.22 -14.61 -14.32
C PHE A 17 -19.88 -13.16 -14.75
N LEU A 18 -20.55 -12.63 -15.78
CA LEU A 18 -20.39 -11.23 -16.20
C LEU A 18 -21.25 -10.25 -15.39
N ILE A 19 -22.50 -10.63 -15.10
CA ILE A 19 -23.48 -9.73 -14.47
C ILE A 19 -23.30 -9.67 -12.94
N VAL A 20 -23.06 -10.81 -12.29
CA VAL A 20 -23.04 -10.88 -10.82
C VAL A 20 -21.96 -9.98 -10.19
N PRO A 21 -20.71 -9.92 -10.68
CA PRO A 21 -19.70 -9.02 -10.12
C PRO A 21 -20.10 -7.54 -10.26
N ALA A 22 -20.63 -7.14 -11.42
CA ALA A 22 -21.05 -5.77 -11.69
C ALA A 22 -22.28 -5.36 -10.87
N ALA A 23 -23.27 -6.25 -10.74
CA ALA A 23 -24.43 -6.03 -9.88
C ALA A 23 -24.03 -5.95 -8.40
N ARG A 24 -23.07 -6.78 -7.95
CA ARG A 24 -22.55 -6.72 -6.59
C ARG A 24 -21.88 -5.37 -6.30
N TYR A 25 -21.03 -4.91 -7.21
CA TYR A 25 -20.38 -3.60 -7.10
C TYR A 25 -21.38 -2.44 -7.06
N LEU A 26 -22.45 -2.52 -7.86
CA LEU A 26 -23.50 -1.49 -7.90
C LEU A 26 -24.36 -1.45 -6.62
N ILE A 27 -24.67 -2.61 -6.04
CA ILE A 27 -25.56 -2.72 -4.88
C ILE A 27 -24.83 -2.44 -3.57
N TRP A 28 -23.60 -2.93 -3.40
CA TRP A 28 -22.86 -2.85 -2.14
C TRP A 28 -21.65 -1.93 -2.17
N GLY A 29 -21.28 -1.36 -3.33
CA GLY A 29 -20.08 -0.56 -3.46
C GLY A 29 -18.79 -1.39 -3.35
N PRO A 30 -17.62 -0.75 -3.30
CA PRO A 30 -16.36 -1.43 -3.02
C PRO A 30 -16.37 -2.02 -1.60
N ASP A 31 -15.83 -3.24 -1.45
CA ASP A 31 -15.57 -3.84 -0.12
C ASP A 31 -14.44 -3.05 0.56
N LEU A 32 -14.80 -1.98 1.26
CA LEU A 32 -13.89 -1.27 2.15
C LEU A 32 -14.07 -1.85 3.55
N ASP A 33 -12.96 -2.15 4.22
CA ASP A 33 -12.98 -2.50 5.64
C ASP A 33 -13.26 -1.22 6.41
N VAL A 34 -14.45 -1.11 6.98
CA VAL A 34 -14.87 0.09 7.72
C VAL A 34 -15.26 -0.28 9.15
N GLU A 35 -14.50 0.25 10.10
CA GLU A 35 -14.75 0.05 11.54
C GLU A 35 -15.13 1.40 12.17
N PRO A 36 -16.32 1.51 12.81
CA PRO A 36 -16.69 2.72 13.53
C PRO A 36 -15.84 2.85 14.79
N VAL A 37 -15.23 4.02 15.00
CA VAL A 37 -14.44 4.31 16.19
C VAL A 37 -15.00 5.55 16.89
N ILE A 38 -15.39 5.37 18.16
CA ILE A 38 -15.79 6.47 19.03
C ILE A 38 -14.53 7.12 19.58
N ILE A 39 -14.21 8.32 19.09
CA ILE A 39 -13.15 9.14 19.64
C ILE A 39 -13.78 10.05 20.70
N PRO A 40 -13.41 9.93 22.00
CA PRO A 40 -13.88 10.86 23.02
C PRO A 40 -13.43 12.28 22.64
N ASP A 41 -14.39 13.20 22.52
CA ASP A 41 -14.10 14.59 22.21
C ASP A 41 -13.70 15.30 23.51
N ASP A 42 -12.44 15.74 23.61
CA ASP A 42 -11.89 16.51 24.72
C ASP A 42 -12.12 18.03 24.56
N SER A 43 -12.85 18.46 23.52
CA SER A 43 -13.27 19.84 23.35
C SER A 43 -14.39 20.25 24.32
N GLU A 44 -14.38 21.53 24.72
CA GLU A 44 -15.29 22.11 25.73
C GLU A 44 -16.79 21.95 25.41
N THR A 45 -17.14 21.59 24.17
CA THR A 45 -18.53 21.36 23.71
C THR A 45 -19.11 19.99 24.05
N GLY A 46 -18.28 18.98 24.36
CA GLY A 46 -18.72 17.69 24.92
C GLY A 46 -19.59 16.79 24.02
N GLU A 47 -19.73 17.08 22.73
CA GLU A 47 -20.46 16.23 21.79
C GLU A 47 -19.52 15.19 21.18
N ASN A 48 -19.73 13.91 21.51
CA ASN A 48 -19.01 12.80 20.88
C ASN A 48 -19.25 12.80 19.37
N ARG A 49 -18.18 12.86 18.58
CA ARG A 49 -18.24 12.65 17.14
C ARG A 49 -18.10 11.17 16.84
N GLU A 50 -19.15 10.58 16.28
CA GLU A 50 -19.07 9.27 15.67
C GLU A 50 -18.36 9.41 14.32
N LEU A 51 -17.11 8.97 14.26
CA LEU A 51 -16.30 8.99 13.04
C LEU A 51 -16.11 7.57 12.54
N GLU A 52 -16.07 7.44 11.22
CA GLU A 52 -15.90 6.17 10.54
C GLU A 52 -14.44 6.06 10.04
N ILE A 53 -13.68 5.09 10.56
CA ILE A 53 -12.32 4.85 10.06
C ILE A 53 -12.44 4.05 8.76
N VAL A 54 -12.24 4.75 7.65
CA VAL A 54 -12.21 4.14 6.32
C VAL A 54 -10.79 3.72 5.98
N ARG A 55 -10.56 2.41 5.84
CA ARG A 55 -9.29 1.89 5.36
C ARG A 55 -9.22 2.00 3.83
N LEU A 56 -8.37 2.90 3.32
CA LEU A 56 -8.21 3.11 1.87
C LEU A 56 -7.39 2.01 1.19
N LEU A 57 -6.38 1.51 1.89
CA LEU A 57 -5.48 0.48 1.40
C LEU A 57 -5.62 -0.77 2.26
N GLY A 58 -5.57 -1.95 1.64
CA GLY A 58 -5.53 -3.21 2.38
C GLY A 58 -4.38 -3.25 3.37
N LYS A 59 -4.47 -4.14 4.36
CA LYS A 59 -3.36 -4.41 5.28
C LYS A 59 -2.09 -4.74 4.48
N ASP A 60 -0.97 -4.13 4.87
CA ASP A 60 0.36 -4.33 4.27
C ASP A 60 0.45 -3.94 2.77
N ALA A 61 -0.46 -3.09 2.28
CA ALA A 61 -0.47 -2.64 0.89
C ALA A 61 0.68 -1.67 0.52
N ILE A 62 1.40 -1.16 1.52
CA ILE A 62 2.65 -0.40 1.35
C ILE A 62 3.77 -1.28 1.93
N PRO A 63 4.48 -2.04 1.09
CA PRO A 63 5.44 -3.01 1.58
C PRO A 63 6.73 -2.33 2.04
N ALA A 64 7.13 -2.63 3.27
CA ALA A 64 8.45 -2.28 3.79
C ALA A 64 9.57 -2.94 2.98
N ILE A 65 10.72 -2.28 2.86
CA ILE A 65 11.95 -2.90 2.37
C ILE A 65 12.69 -3.48 3.58
N LEU A 66 12.78 -4.81 3.64
CA LEU A 66 13.39 -5.54 4.76
C LEU A 66 14.83 -5.96 4.50
N GLU A 67 15.19 -6.12 3.23
CA GLU A 67 16.51 -6.55 2.76
C GLU A 67 16.95 -5.61 1.64
N PRO A 68 17.46 -4.40 1.97
CA PRO A 68 17.81 -3.41 0.96
C PRO A 68 19.04 -3.83 0.15
N GLU A 69 18.94 -3.70 -1.17
CA GLU A 69 20.07 -3.81 -2.09
C GLU A 69 20.59 -2.42 -2.44
N PHE A 70 21.91 -2.27 -2.49
CA PHE A 70 22.56 -1.00 -2.76
C PHE A 70 23.39 -1.09 -4.03
N VAL A 71 23.26 -0.06 -4.85
CA VAL A 71 24.07 0.14 -6.06
C VAL A 71 25.22 1.13 -5.80
N SER A 72 26.20 1.15 -6.70
CA SER A 72 27.24 2.18 -6.67
C SER A 72 26.69 3.55 -7.07
N VAL A 73 27.38 4.63 -6.69
CA VAL A 73 27.03 5.99 -7.12
C VAL A 73 26.98 6.10 -8.64
N SER A 74 27.98 5.56 -9.35
CA SER A 74 28.03 5.58 -10.82
C SER A 74 26.89 4.79 -11.49
N GLU A 75 26.29 3.85 -10.79
CA GLU A 75 25.14 3.10 -11.28
C GLU A 75 23.84 3.86 -10.99
N ALA A 76 23.72 4.47 -9.81
CA ALA A 76 22.63 5.38 -9.47
C ALA A 76 22.53 6.56 -10.43
N ASP A 77 23.67 7.16 -10.81
CA ASP A 77 23.76 8.29 -11.75
C ASP A 77 23.16 7.99 -13.15
N GLN A 78 22.92 6.72 -13.48
CA GLN A 78 22.31 6.34 -14.76
C GLN A 78 20.79 6.58 -14.80
N TRP A 79 20.15 6.69 -13.64
CA TRP A 79 18.69 6.79 -13.53
C TRP A 79 18.18 7.83 -12.52
N MET A 80 19.01 8.30 -11.59
CA MET A 80 18.68 9.38 -10.66
C MET A 80 18.97 10.75 -11.26
N SER A 81 18.14 11.74 -10.92
CA SER A 81 18.46 13.16 -11.21
C SER A 81 19.46 13.70 -10.19
N PRO A 82 20.39 14.59 -10.59
CA PRO A 82 21.34 15.22 -9.65
C PRO A 82 20.67 16.01 -8.51
N GLU A 83 19.43 16.44 -8.70
CA GLU A 83 18.63 17.19 -7.73
C GLU A 83 17.73 16.28 -6.87
N GLU A 84 17.74 14.97 -7.11
CA GLU A 84 16.89 14.03 -6.39
C GLU A 84 17.31 13.91 -4.92
N GLY A 85 16.36 14.11 -4.01
CA GLY A 85 16.60 14.07 -2.57
C GLY A 85 16.86 12.67 -2.05
N VAL A 86 17.80 12.56 -1.12
CA VAL A 86 18.10 11.33 -0.38
C VAL A 86 18.11 11.60 1.12
N LEU A 87 17.73 10.61 1.93
CA LEU A 87 18.12 10.55 3.33
C LEU A 87 19.50 9.90 3.42
N GLY A 88 20.48 10.63 3.95
CA GLY A 88 21.82 10.13 4.19
C GLY A 88 21.96 9.57 5.61
N VAL A 89 22.56 8.39 5.76
CA VAL A 89 22.87 7.78 7.05
C VAL A 89 24.35 7.41 7.09
N SER A 90 25.05 7.92 8.11
CA SER A 90 26.47 7.68 8.34
C SER A 90 26.69 7.15 9.76
N ILE A 91 26.91 5.84 9.90
CA ILE A 91 27.11 5.16 11.19
C ILE A 91 28.30 4.20 11.06
N GLY A 92 29.21 4.21 12.03
CA GLY A 92 30.33 3.26 12.07
C GLY A 92 31.26 3.30 10.84
N GLY A 93 31.39 4.46 10.18
CA GLY A 93 32.18 4.59 8.94
C GLY A 93 31.53 3.95 7.71
N LYS A 94 30.23 3.64 7.77
CA LYS A 94 29.41 3.21 6.64
C LYS A 94 28.42 4.31 6.30
N ASP A 95 28.41 4.69 5.03
CA ASP A 95 27.55 5.73 4.48
C ASP A 95 26.54 5.09 3.53
N ARG A 96 25.26 5.40 3.74
CA ARG A 96 24.13 4.97 2.89
C ARG A 96 23.32 6.19 2.47
N ALA A 97 22.77 6.13 1.27
CA ALA A 97 21.83 7.11 0.75
C ALA A 97 20.54 6.38 0.34
N TYR A 98 19.40 6.85 0.83
CA TYR A 98 18.08 6.29 0.56
C TYR A 98 17.26 7.31 -0.22
N PRO A 99 16.88 7.04 -1.48
CA PRO A 99 16.09 7.97 -2.28
C PRO A 99 14.73 8.25 -1.63
N VAL A 100 14.38 9.53 -1.50
CA VAL A 100 13.06 9.94 -0.98
C VAL A 100 11.93 9.41 -1.88
N SER A 101 12.19 9.29 -3.19
CA SER A 101 11.24 8.73 -4.15
C SER A 101 10.90 7.25 -3.89
N MET A 102 11.88 6.46 -3.43
CA MET A 102 11.65 5.07 -3.01
C MET A 102 10.96 5.02 -1.65
N LEU A 103 11.42 5.82 -0.69
CA LEU A 103 10.80 5.91 0.64
C LEU A 103 9.35 6.38 0.55
N SER A 104 8.98 7.23 -0.41
CA SER A 104 7.59 7.64 -0.63
C SER A 104 6.67 6.50 -1.10
N ARG A 105 7.22 5.39 -1.59
CA ARG A 105 6.46 4.20 -2.04
C ARG A 105 6.49 3.04 -1.05
N HIS A 106 7.51 3.00 -0.20
CA HIS A 106 7.75 1.89 0.72
C HIS A 106 7.67 2.30 2.20
N GLU A 107 7.66 3.60 2.49
CA GLU A 107 7.55 4.31 3.79
C GLU A 107 8.62 3.96 4.84
N ILE A 108 9.23 2.78 4.75
CA ILE A 108 10.24 2.30 5.68
C ILE A 108 11.22 1.33 4.99
N VAL A 109 12.50 1.50 5.34
CA VAL A 109 13.58 0.55 5.06
C VAL A 109 14.18 0.10 6.38
N ASN A 110 14.23 -1.21 6.61
CA ASN A 110 14.99 -1.79 7.71
C ASN A 110 16.38 -2.17 7.19
N ASP A 111 17.43 -1.52 7.70
CA ASP A 111 18.84 -1.78 7.34
C ASP A 111 19.70 -2.01 8.58
N VAL A 112 20.92 -2.47 8.39
CA VAL A 112 21.99 -2.49 9.39
C VAL A 112 23.17 -1.68 8.87
N VAL A 113 23.34 -0.45 9.39
CA VAL A 113 24.39 0.48 8.95
C VAL A 113 25.49 0.53 10.00
N GLY A 114 26.72 0.21 9.60
CA GLY A 114 27.86 0.22 10.53
C GLY A 114 27.74 -0.78 11.69
N GLY A 115 26.88 -1.79 11.55
CA GLY A 115 26.56 -2.76 12.61
C GLY A 115 25.35 -2.39 13.48
N GLU A 116 24.77 -1.20 13.29
CA GLU A 116 23.60 -0.74 14.03
C GLU A 116 22.31 -0.98 13.23
N PRO A 117 21.30 -1.68 13.79
CA PRO A 117 19.98 -1.79 13.18
C PRO A 117 19.28 -0.43 13.11
N VAL A 118 18.78 -0.07 11.94
CA VAL A 118 18.07 1.19 11.71
C VAL A 118 16.76 0.96 10.96
N ALA A 119 15.76 1.77 11.31
CA ALA A 119 14.55 1.96 10.52
C ALA A 119 14.62 3.34 9.87
N VAL A 120 14.78 3.39 8.56
CA VAL A 120 14.81 4.64 7.79
C VAL A 120 13.41 4.94 7.28
N THR A 121 12.85 6.08 7.68
CA THR A 121 11.48 6.50 7.36
C THR A 121 11.44 8.00 7.04
N TRP A 122 10.38 8.47 6.38
CA TRP A 122 10.23 9.86 5.92
C TRP A 122 8.80 10.36 6.12
#